data_AF-A0A2M7SB22-F1
#
_entry.id   AF-A0A2M7SB22-F1
#
_cell.length_a   1.000
_cell.length_b   1.000
_cell.length_c   1.000
_cell.angle_alpha   90.00
_cell.angle_beta   90.00
_cell.angle_gamma   90.00
#
_symmetry.space_group_name_H-M   'P 1'
#
loop_
_entity.id
_entity.type
_entity.pdbx_description
1 polymer ?
#
loop_
_entity_poly.entity_id
_entity_poly.type
_entity_poly.pdbx_seq_one_letter_code
_entity_poly.pdbx_strand_id
1 'polypeptide(L)'
;MTGDARMAEEEMEIDNEEQPPVDKTISVSEFRTIRKGKRWWSAVALVKSFGRNQVAFYLWQRKNDRWARKQKFVIHNRGQWETILNSVEEFLPELK
;
A
#
# COMPACT_ATOMS: atom_id res chain seq x y z
N MET A 1 -5.14 24.28 19.28
CA MET A 1 -6.07 23.14 19.36
C MET A 1 -6.59 22.82 17.97
N THR A 2 -6.52 21.55 17.58
CA THR A 2 -7.28 20.92 16.47
C THR A 2 -7.13 21.53 15.08
N GLY A 3 -5.92 21.42 14.48
CA GLY A 3 -5.70 21.69 13.05
C GLY A 3 -5.17 20.50 12.25
N ASP A 4 -4.59 19.49 12.90
CA ASP A 4 -3.85 18.43 12.19
C ASP A 4 -4.75 17.24 11.78
N ALA A 5 -5.66 16.82 12.66
CA ALA A 5 -6.55 15.68 12.38
C ALA A 5 -7.62 15.98 11.31
N ARG A 6 -8.09 17.24 11.19
CA ARG A 6 -9.08 17.63 10.17
C ARG A 6 -8.49 17.73 8.76
N MET A 7 -7.17 17.91 8.65
CA MET A 7 -6.46 17.99 7.37
C MET A 7 -6.12 16.60 6.78
N ALA A 8 -6.23 15.54 7.59
CA ALA A 8 -5.96 14.17 7.14
C ALA A 8 -7.16 13.51 6.43
N GLU A 9 -8.38 13.98 6.72
CA GLU A 9 -9.61 13.41 6.17
C GLU A 9 -10.00 14.00 4.80
N GLU A 10 -9.47 15.17 4.41
CA GLU A 10 -10.01 15.98 3.31
C GLU A 10 -9.39 15.75 1.91
N GLU A 11 -8.47 14.79 1.70
CA GLU A 11 -8.00 14.46 0.35
C GLU A 11 -7.91 12.94 0.11
N MET A 12 -8.99 12.20 0.40
CA MET A 12 -9.14 10.83 -0.08
C MET A 12 -9.85 10.82 -1.45
N GLU A 13 -9.12 11.15 -2.52
CA GLU A 13 -9.52 10.73 -3.86
C GLU A 13 -9.30 9.22 -3.98
N ILE A 14 -10.30 8.45 -3.52
CA ILE A 14 -10.38 7.02 -3.83
C ILE A 14 -11.00 6.91 -5.22
N ASP A 15 -10.19 7.20 -6.23
CA ASP A 15 -10.50 6.76 -7.59
C ASP A 15 -10.36 5.23 -7.62
N ASN A 16 -11.50 4.54 -7.48
CA ASN A 16 -11.59 3.08 -7.43
C ASN A 16 -11.28 2.40 -8.78
N GLU A 17 -11.13 3.18 -9.87
CA GLU A 17 -10.92 2.63 -11.21
C GLU A 17 -9.44 2.65 -11.64
N GLU A 18 -8.58 3.49 -11.04
CA GLU A 18 -7.15 3.54 -11.38
C GLU A 18 -6.38 2.32 -10.84
N GLN A 19 -5.87 1.49 -11.75
CA GLN A 19 -5.05 0.32 -11.41
C GLN A 19 -3.68 0.73 -10.85
N PRO A 20 -3.16 0.02 -9.82
CA PRO A 20 -1.86 0.32 -9.25
C PRO A 20 -0.74 0.15 -10.30
N PRO A 21 0.18 1.12 -10.42
CA PRO A 21 1.22 1.10 -11.43
C PRO A 21 2.30 0.10 -11.03
N VAL A 22 2.15 -1.11 -11.55
CA VAL A 22 3.11 -2.22 -11.40
C VAL A 22 3.93 -2.40 -12.69
N ASP A 23 5.03 -3.14 -12.56
CA ASP A 23 5.81 -3.56 -13.73
C ASP A 23 4.95 -4.46 -14.64
N LYS A 24 5.13 -4.36 -15.97
CA LYS A 24 4.34 -5.14 -16.95
C LYS A 24 4.50 -6.66 -16.80
N THR A 25 5.60 -7.11 -16.19
CA THR A 25 5.84 -8.54 -15.88
C THR A 25 5.02 -9.06 -14.70
N ILE A 26 4.30 -8.17 -14.00
CA ILE A 26 3.50 -8.47 -12.82
C ILE A 26 2.03 -8.23 -13.17
N SER A 27 1.18 -9.23 -12.95
CA SER A 27 -0.28 -9.02 -13.02
C SER A 27 -0.85 -8.80 -11.62
N VAL A 28 -1.70 -7.80 -11.46
CA VAL A 28 -2.48 -7.54 -10.24
C VAL A 28 -3.87 -8.13 -10.44
N SER A 29 -4.28 -9.08 -9.60
CA SER A 29 -5.62 -9.65 -9.66
C SER A 29 -6.61 -8.93 -8.75
N GLU A 30 -6.12 -8.43 -7.60
CA GLU A 30 -6.90 -7.70 -6.63
C GLU A 30 -6.00 -6.72 -5.88
N PHE A 31 -6.54 -5.56 -5.50
CA PHE A 31 -5.84 -4.62 -4.63
C PHE A 31 -6.81 -3.86 -3.73
N ARG A 32 -6.25 -3.27 -2.67
CA ARG A 32 -6.91 -2.33 -1.77
C ARG A 32 -5.98 -1.15 -1.55
N THR A 33 -6.41 0.03 -1.98
CA THR A 33 -5.71 1.28 -1.66
C THR A 33 -5.85 1.56 -0.18
N ILE A 34 -4.73 1.81 0.51
CA ILE A 34 -4.70 2.19 1.92
C ILE A 34 -4.73 3.71 2.06
N ARG A 35 -3.99 4.41 1.19
CA ARG A 35 -3.99 5.86 1.08
C ARG A 35 -3.63 6.27 -0.33
N LYS A 36 -4.32 7.26 -0.88
CA LYS A 36 -3.92 7.93 -2.12
C LYS A 36 -4.17 9.42 -1.95
N GLY A 37 -3.17 10.22 -2.29
CA GLY A 37 -3.27 11.68 -2.30
C GLY A 37 -2.31 12.25 -3.33
N LYS A 38 -2.10 13.58 -3.35
CA LYS A 38 -1.35 14.24 -4.43
C LYS A 38 0.09 13.75 -4.64
N ARG A 39 0.76 13.30 -3.58
CA ARG A 39 2.19 12.93 -3.65
C ARG A 39 2.47 11.44 -3.42
N TRP A 40 1.58 10.75 -2.69
CA TRP A 40 1.81 9.40 -2.21
C TRP A 40 0.60 8.52 -2.47
N TRP A 41 0.87 7.28 -2.86
CA TRP A 41 -0.12 6.23 -2.98
C TRP A 41 0.43 4.97 -2.34
N SER A 42 -0.33 4.35 -1.44
CA SER A 42 -0.06 3.02 -0.90
C SER A 42 -1.23 2.07 -1.13
N ALA A 43 -0.91 0.81 -1.39
CA ALA A 43 -1.90 -0.24 -1.57
C ALA A 43 -1.34 -1.60 -1.15
N VAL A 44 -2.22 -2.49 -0.70
CA VAL A 44 -1.96 -3.92 -0.63
C VAL A 44 -2.52 -4.55 -1.90
N ALA A 45 -1.73 -5.37 -2.58
CA ALA A 45 -2.12 -6.02 -3.83
C ALA A 45 -1.80 -7.51 -3.82
N LEU A 46 -2.75 -8.31 -4.31
CA LEU A 46 -2.52 -9.69 -4.72
C LEU A 46 -1.94 -9.65 -6.14
N VAL A 47 -0.68 -10.06 -6.25
CA VAL A 47 0.09 -10.01 -7.49
C VAL A 47 0.57 -11.39 -7.89
N LYS A 48 0.64 -11.65 -9.19
CA LYS A 48 1.30 -12.82 -9.75
C LYS A 48 2.58 -12.40 -10.46
N SER A 49 3.69 -13.01 -10.07
CA SER A 49 5.02 -12.74 -10.61
C SER A 49 5.76 -14.06 -10.82
N PHE A 50 6.33 -14.26 -12.01
CA PHE A 50 7.01 -15.51 -12.39
C PHE A 50 6.21 -16.78 -12.05
N GLY A 51 4.89 -16.74 -12.30
CA GLY A 51 3.98 -17.87 -12.06
C GLY A 51 3.52 -18.06 -10.62
N ARG A 52 3.98 -17.25 -9.66
CA ARG A 52 3.64 -17.37 -8.23
C ARG A 52 2.78 -16.21 -7.74
N ASN A 53 1.75 -16.54 -6.95
CA ASN A 53 0.93 -15.54 -6.26
C ASN A 53 1.68 -15.00 -5.03
N GLN A 54 1.57 -13.70 -4.80
CA GLN A 54 2.20 -12.97 -3.71
C GLN A 54 1.25 -11.88 -3.21
N VAL A 55 1.22 -11.65 -1.90
CA VAL A 55 0.63 -10.43 -1.35
C VAL A 55 1.76 -9.43 -1.17
N ALA A 56 1.58 -8.22 -1.68
CA ALA A 56 2.59 -7.18 -1.59
C ALA A 56 1.98 -5.85 -1.15
N PHE A 57 2.64 -5.20 -0.19
CA PHE A 57 2.41 -3.80 0.12
C PHE A 57 3.27 -2.93 -0.79
N TYR A 58 2.64 -1.96 -1.44
CA TYR A 58 3.29 -1.01 -2.33
C TYR A 58 3.21 0.40 -1.76
N LEU A 59 4.26 1.18 -2.04
CA LEU A 59 4.28 2.62 -1.89
C LEU A 59 4.82 3.25 -3.17
N TRP A 60 4.04 4.15 -3.75
CA TRP A 60 4.41 4.97 -4.89
C TRP A 60 4.52 6.44 -4.48
N GLN A 61 5.44 7.13 -5.13
CA GLN A 61 5.60 8.57 -5.03
C GLN A 61 5.37 9.19 -6.41
N ARG A 62 4.58 10.26 -6.48
CA ARG A 62 4.39 11.01 -7.71
C ARG A 62 5.67 11.79 -8.06
N LYS A 63 6.16 11.61 -9.28
CA LYS A 63 7.32 12.31 -9.87
C LYS A 63 6.97 12.68 -11.31
N ASN A 64 7.02 13.97 -11.64
CA ASN A 64 6.73 14.49 -12.99
C ASN A 64 5.41 13.91 -13.57
N ASP A 65 4.33 14.01 -12.78
CA ASP A 65 3.00 13.51 -13.09
C ASP A 65 2.86 12.00 -13.34
N ARG A 66 3.85 11.21 -12.90
CA ARG A 66 3.78 9.75 -12.92
C ARG A 66 4.03 9.15 -11.55
N TRP A 67 3.35 8.07 -11.26
CA TRP A 67 3.60 7.26 -10.08
C TRP A 67 4.87 6.42 -10.27
N ALA A 68 5.87 6.65 -9.43
CA ALA A 68 7.09 5.86 -9.38
C ALA A 68 7.08 5.00 -8.12
N ARG A 69 7.33 3.69 -8.27
CA ARG A 69 7.41 2.78 -7.12
C ARG A 69 8.57 3.17 -6.22
N LYS A 70 8.27 3.55 -4.98
CA LYS A 70 9.26 3.88 -3.95
C LYS A 70 9.60 2.67 -3.11
N GLN A 71 8.62 1.84 -2.75
CA GLN A 71 8.81 0.62 -1.97
C GLN A 71 7.86 -0.48 -2.45
N LYS A 72 8.33 -1.73 -2.33
CA LYS A 72 7.54 -2.94 -2.44
C LYS A 72 7.98 -3.89 -1.33
N PHE A 73 7.04 -4.28 -0.49
CA PHE A 73 7.26 -5.26 0.56
C PHE A 73 6.41 -6.50 0.24
N VAL A 74 7.05 -7.64 0.05
CA VAL A 74 6.37 -8.91 -0.29
C VAL A 74 6.23 -9.74 0.96
N ILE A 75 5.02 -10.24 1.20
CA ILE A 75 4.75 -11.27 2.19
C ILE A 75 5.03 -12.62 1.52
N HIS A 76 6.09 -13.29 1.96
CA HIS A 76 6.57 -14.51 1.30
C HIS A 76 5.81 -15.77 1.72
N ASN A 77 5.32 -15.80 2.96
CA ASN A 77 4.56 -16.94 3.50
C ASN A 77 3.69 -16.51 4.69
N ARG A 78 2.81 -17.43 5.13
CA ARG A 78 1.87 -17.20 6.24
C ARG A 78 2.57 -16.92 7.57
N GLY A 79 3.62 -17.67 7.93
CA GLY A 79 4.32 -17.50 9.20
C GLY A 79 4.98 -16.12 9.32
N GLN A 80 5.60 -15.62 8.25
CA GLN A 80 6.13 -14.25 8.21
C GLN A 80 5.04 -13.21 8.45
N TRP A 81 3.86 -13.40 7.85
CA TRP A 81 2.73 -12.50 8.06
C TRP A 81 2.25 -12.53 9.51
N GLU A 82 2.10 -13.72 10.09
CA GLU A 82 1.68 -13.88 11.49
C GLU A 82 2.66 -13.19 12.46
N THR A 83 3.97 -13.30 12.22
CA THR A 83 4.97 -12.56 13.03
C THR A 83 4.80 -11.06 12.90
N ILE A 84 4.63 -10.54 11.67
CA ILE A 84 4.43 -9.10 11.45
C ILE A 84 3.15 -8.63 12.14
N LEU A 85 2.05 -9.35 11.94
CA LEU A 85 0.75 -9.03 12.54
C LEU A 85 0.86 -8.96 14.06
N ASN A 86 1.40 -10.00 14.69
CA ASN A 86 1.52 -10.06 16.16
C ASN A 86 2.39 -8.92 16.69
N SER A 87 3.53 -8.63 16.05
CA SER A 87 4.38 -7.51 16.47
C SER A 87 3.73 -6.14 16.27
N VAL A 88 2.95 -5.97 15.19
CA VAL A 88 2.16 -4.74 14.99
C VAL A 88 1.14 -4.59 16.11
N GLU A 89 0.32 -5.62 16.34
CA GLU A 89 -0.71 -5.61 17.40
C GLU A 89 -0.12 -5.33 18.79
N GLU A 90 1.04 -5.89 19.10
CA GLU A 90 1.76 -5.63 20.36
C GLU A 90 2.17 -4.16 20.52
N PHE A 91 2.56 -3.49 19.42
CA PHE A 91 3.02 -2.11 19.44
C PHE A 91 1.89 -1.08 19.20
N LEU A 92 0.72 -1.50 18.72
CA LEU A 92 -0.41 -0.61 18.48
C LEU A 92 -0.80 0.26 19.69
N PRO A 93 -0.79 -0.24 20.95
CA PRO A 93 -1.09 0.60 22.11
C PRO A 93 -0.12 1.77 22.33
N GLU A 94 1.10 1.69 21.81
CA GLU A 94 2.13 2.74 21.91
C GLU A 94 2.01 3.78 20.78
N LEU A 95 1.17 3.52 19.77
CA LEU A 95 0.93 4.42 18.65
C LEU A 95 0.09 5.60 19.13
N LYS A 96 0.75 6.74 19.35
CA LYS A 96 0.12 8.02 19.78
C LYS A 96 -0.57 8.75 18.65
#